data_AF-A0A538ERN0-F1
#
_entry.id   AF-A0A538ERN0-F1
#
_cell.length_a   1.000
_cell.length_b   1.000
_cell.length_c   1.000
_cell.angle_alpha   90.00
_cell.angle_beta   90.00
_cell.angle_gamma   90.00
#
_symmetry.space_group_name_H-M   'P 1'
#
loop_
_entity.id
_entity.type
_entity.pdbx_description
1 polymer ?
#
loop_
_entity_poly.entity_id
_entity_poly.type
_entity_poly.pdbx_seq_one_letter_code
_entity_poly.pdbx_strand_id
1 'polypeptide(L)'
;MRSDALFIGVEVDEDVARDPQLAARLAEVCPVDIYATAEDGTLRIVEENLDECVLCRLCIDATPPATVRVLKLYEEGAVLA
;
A
#
# COMPACT_ATOMS: atom_id res chain seq x y z
N MET A 1 0.49 -7.93 -5.56
CA MET A 1 1.18 -8.30 -4.31
C MET A 1 0.31 -8.08 -3.05
N ARG A 2 0.49 -8.89 -2.00
CA ARG A 2 -0.15 -8.73 -0.68
C ARG A 2 0.91 -8.83 0.42
N SER A 3 0.80 -7.99 1.44
CA SER A 3 1.58 -8.11 2.68
C SER A 3 0.72 -7.75 3.89
N ASP A 4 0.88 -8.49 4.98
CA ASP A 4 0.06 -8.41 6.19
C ASP A 4 0.97 -8.20 7.42
N ALA A 5 0.54 -7.36 8.35
CA ALA A 5 1.09 -7.23 9.70
C ALA A 5 0.04 -7.66 10.75
N LEU A 6 0.07 -7.11 11.97
CA LEU A 6 -0.86 -7.52 13.02
C LEU A 6 -2.25 -6.88 12.86
N PHE A 7 -2.28 -5.59 12.50
CA PHE A 7 -3.51 -4.80 12.41
C PHE A 7 -3.85 -4.42 10.97
N ILE A 8 -2.85 -4.25 10.13
CA ILE A 8 -2.99 -3.74 8.77
C ILE A 8 -2.45 -4.73 7.75
N GLY A 9 -3.22 -4.98 6.70
CA GLY A 9 -2.76 -5.60 5.47
C GLY A 9 -2.88 -4.63 4.31
N VAL A 10 -2.05 -4.79 3.29
CA VAL A 10 -2.17 -4.05 2.03
C VAL A 10 -2.13 -5.00 0.85
N GLU A 11 -3.01 -4.75 -0.12
CA GLU A 11 -3.02 -5.43 -1.41
C GLU A 11 -2.82 -4.38 -2.49
N VAL A 12 -1.85 -4.61 -3.36
CA VAL A 12 -1.56 -3.75 -4.51
C VAL A 12 -1.57 -4.62 -5.77
N ASP A 13 -2.33 -4.21 -6.79
CA ASP A 13 -2.38 -4.92 -8.06
C ASP A 13 -1.00 -5.00 -8.71
N GLU A 14 -0.74 -6.09 -9.41
CA GLU A 14 0.58 -6.38 -9.97
C GLU A 14 1.01 -5.34 -11.02
N ASP A 15 0.05 -4.84 -11.81
CA ASP A 15 0.30 -3.80 -12.81
C ASP A 15 0.72 -2.47 -12.15
N VAL A 16 0.13 -2.14 -10.99
CA VAL A 16 0.52 -0.97 -10.19
C VAL A 16 1.89 -1.17 -9.56
N ALA A 17 2.15 -2.36 -9.02
CA ALA A 17 3.43 -2.68 -8.40
C ALA A 17 4.61 -2.67 -9.39
N ARG A 18 4.35 -2.87 -10.69
CA ARG A 18 5.36 -2.87 -11.75
C ARG A 18 5.49 -1.55 -12.50
N ASP A 19 4.56 -0.62 -12.32
CA ASP A 19 4.61 0.71 -12.94
C ASP A 19 5.51 1.65 -12.09
N PRO A 20 6.67 2.12 -12.61
CA PRO A 20 7.57 2.96 -11.84
C PRO A 20 6.97 4.30 -11.42
N GLN A 21 6.05 4.87 -12.21
CA GLN A 21 5.39 6.13 -11.86
C GLN A 21 4.41 5.93 -10.71
N LEU A 22 3.62 4.86 -10.75
CA LEU A 22 2.67 4.56 -9.67
C LEU A 22 3.40 4.09 -8.40
N ALA A 23 4.48 3.32 -8.53
CA ALA A 23 5.30 2.91 -7.40
C ALA A 23 5.93 4.13 -6.68
N ALA A 24 6.52 5.06 -7.45
CA ALA A 24 7.04 6.31 -6.90
C ALA A 24 5.93 7.16 -6.26
N ARG A 25 4.74 7.20 -6.87
CA ARG A 25 3.60 7.93 -6.32
C ARG A 25 3.14 7.35 -4.99
N LEU A 26 3.05 6.01 -4.86
CA LEU A 26 2.69 5.35 -3.60
C LEU A 26 3.70 5.64 -2.48
N ALA A 27 5.00 5.64 -2.80
CA ALA A 27 6.05 6.01 -1.87
C ALA A 27 5.94 7.48 -1.43
N GLU A 28 5.60 8.40 -2.34
CA GLU A 28 5.47 9.83 -2.04
C GLU A 28 4.27 10.14 -1.12
N VAL A 29 3.12 9.47 -1.32
CA VAL A 29 1.87 9.87 -0.66
C VAL A 29 1.63 9.21 0.69
N CYS A 30 2.34 8.13 1.01
CA CYS A 30 2.14 7.43 2.27
C CYS A 30 2.87 8.15 3.40
N PRO A 31 2.17 8.70 4.41
CA PRO A 31 2.79 9.53 5.45
C PRO A 31 3.67 8.73 6.44
N VAL A 32 3.66 7.41 6.34
CA VAL A 32 4.36 6.47 7.23
C VAL A 32 5.21 5.47 6.45
N ASP A 33 5.53 5.77 5.19
CA ASP A 33 6.53 5.04 4.40
C ASP A 33 6.26 3.51 4.27
N ILE A 34 5.00 3.08 4.18
CA ILE A 34 4.63 1.67 3.87
C ILE A 34 5.15 1.25 2.49
N TYR A 35 5.35 2.20 1.59
CA TYR A 35 5.75 1.96 0.21
C TYR A 35 7.11 2.58 -0.07
N ALA A 36 7.93 1.86 -0.82
CA ALA A 36 9.19 2.35 -1.34
C ALA A 36 9.39 1.85 -2.78
N THR A 37 10.36 2.41 -3.49
CA THR A 37 10.77 1.94 -4.80
C THR A 37 12.02 1.05 -4.67
N ALA A 38 12.02 -0.10 -5.34
CA ALA A 38 13.21 -0.94 -5.49
C ALA A 38 14.16 -0.34 -6.55
N GLU A 39 15.37 -0.89 -6.66
CA GLU A 39 16.39 -0.41 -7.62
C GLU A 39 15.93 -0.51 -9.09
N ASP A 40 15.06 -1.49 -9.40
CA ASP A 40 14.49 -1.70 -10.73
C ASP A 40 13.24 -0.83 -11.01
N GLY A 41 12.86 0.04 -10.07
CA GLY A 41 11.70 0.91 -10.18
C GLY A 41 10.38 0.27 -9.75
N THR A 42 10.36 -1.00 -9.36
CA THR A 42 9.14 -1.66 -8.87
C THR A 42 8.79 -1.25 -7.44
N LEU A 43 7.52 -1.44 -7.06
CA LEU A 43 7.04 -1.20 -5.71
C LEU A 43 7.60 -2.24 -4.74
N ARG A 44 8.11 -1.76 -3.61
CA ARG A 44 8.45 -2.55 -2.43
C ARG A 44 7.52 -2.14 -1.28
N ILE A 45 6.87 -3.11 -0.66
CA ILE A 45 6.15 -2.89 0.60
C ILE A 45 7.15 -2.98 1.75
N VAL A 46 7.16 -1.98 2.62
CA VAL A 46 8.00 -1.88 3.82
C VAL A 46 7.19 -2.46 4.99
N GLU A 47 7.29 -3.77 5.20
CA GLU A 47 6.41 -4.52 6.12
C GLU A 47 6.46 -4.00 7.57
N GLU A 48 7.63 -3.52 8.02
CA GLU A 48 7.80 -2.96 9.37
C GLU A 48 6.95 -1.72 9.64
N ASN A 49 6.49 -1.03 8.58
CA ASN A 49 5.68 0.18 8.65
C ASN A 49 4.17 -0.08 8.48
N LEU A 50 3.74 -1.31 8.20
CA LEU A 50 2.33 -1.61 7.89
C LEU A 50 1.39 -1.19 9.01
N ASP A 51 1.72 -1.51 10.26
CA ASP A 51 0.89 -1.19 11.42
C ASP A 51 0.97 0.28 11.85
N GLU A 52 1.84 1.07 11.22
CA GLU A 52 1.86 2.54 11.37
C GLU A 52 0.78 3.23 10.51
N CYS A 53 0.01 2.47 9.71
CA CYS A 53 -1.03 3.04 8.85
C CYS A 53 -2.08 3.83 9.65
N VAL A 54 -2.16 5.13 9.37
CA VAL A 54 -3.12 6.06 10.00
C VAL A 54 -4.49 6.13 9.29
N LEU A 55 -4.81 5.16 8.41
CA LEU A 55 -6.07 5.09 7.65
C LEU A 55 -6.41 6.36 6.83
N CYS A 56 -5.39 7.07 6.34
CA CYS A 56 -5.54 8.34 5.62
C CYS A 56 -6.10 8.23 4.20
N ARG A 57 -6.14 7.01 3.63
CA ARG A 57 -6.57 6.69 2.26
C ARG A 57 -5.74 7.24 1.10
N LEU A 58 -4.69 8.02 1.37
CA LEU A 58 -3.92 8.68 0.31
C LEU A 58 -3.37 7.71 -0.75
N CYS A 59 -2.96 6.50 -0.37
CA CYS A 59 -2.52 5.47 -1.31
C CYS A 59 -3.64 4.92 -2.21
N ILE A 60 -4.87 4.82 -1.69
CA ILE A 60 -6.06 4.40 -2.45
C ILE A 60 -6.43 5.50 -3.45
N ASP A 61 -6.44 6.75 -3.01
CA ASP A 61 -6.88 7.88 -3.83
C ASP A 61 -5.82 8.31 -4.87
N ALA A 62 -4.55 7.96 -4.67
CA ALA A 62 -3.45 8.25 -5.59
C ALA A 62 -3.28 7.23 -6.73
N THR A 63 -4.08 6.16 -6.75
CA THR A 63 -4.00 5.07 -7.73
C THR A 63 -5.34 4.85 -8.44
N PRO A 64 -5.38 4.11 -9.57
CA PRO A 64 -6.64 3.77 -10.20
C PRO A 64 -7.58 3.04 -9.23
N PRO A 65 -8.90 3.26 -9.32
CA PRO A 65 -9.87 2.64 -8.42
C PRO A 65 -9.68 1.12 -8.31
N ALA A 66 -9.78 0.60 -7.09
CA ALA A 66 -9.69 -0.83 -6.75
C ALA A 66 -8.33 -1.50 -6.98
N THR A 67 -7.26 -0.75 -7.31
CA THR A 67 -5.91 -1.30 -7.51
C THR A 67 -5.03 -1.31 -6.25
N VAL A 68 -5.42 -0.55 -5.22
CA VAL A 68 -4.80 -0.57 -3.89
C VAL A 68 -5.91 -0.75 -2.85
N ARG A 69 -5.71 -1.69 -1.93
CA ARG A 69 -6.61 -1.93 -0.80
C ARG A 69 -5.82 -1.92 0.50
N VAL A 70 -6.38 -1.27 1.51
CA VAL A 70 -5.92 -1.36 2.90
C VAL A 70 -6.93 -2.21 3.67
N LEU A 71 -6.47 -3.26 4.33
CA LEU A 71 -7.27 -4.22 5.07
C LEU A 71 -7.09 -4.00 6.57
N LYS A 72 -8.20 -3.83 7.29
CA LYS A 72 -8.22 -3.79 8.76
C LYS A 72 -8.32 -5.22 9.28
N LEU A 73 -7.19 -5.84 9.59
CA LEU A 73 -7.12 -7.25 9.99
C LEU A 73 -7.80 -7.49 11.35
N TYR A 74 -7.87 -6.46 12.19
CA TYR A 74 -8.62 -6.48 13.46
C TYR A 74 -10.15 -6.40 13.27
N GLU A 75 -10.63 -6.22 12.04
CA GLU A 75 -12.06 -6.24 11.65
C GLU A 75 -12.28 -7.28 10.54
N GLU A 76 -11.76 -8.50 10.73
CA GLU A 76 -11.95 -9.62 9.78
C GLU A 76 -11.49 -9.30 8.34
N GLY A 77 -10.49 -8.42 8.20
CA GLY A 77 -9.97 -7.99 6.90
C GLY A 77 -10.88 -7.00 6.18
N ALA A 78 -11.73 -6.28 6.91
CA ALA A 78 -12.57 -5.23 6.34
C ALA A 78 -11.72 -4.23 5.53
N VAL A 79 -12.09 -4.03 4.26
CA VAL A 79 -11.44 -3.05 3.39
C VAL A 79 -11.74 -1.65 3.94
N LEU A 80 -10.70 -0.81 4.01
CA LEU A 80 -10.85 0.61 4.29
C LEU A 80 -11.71 1.24 3.17
N ALA A 81 -12.98 1.49 3.51
CA ALA A 81 -13.98 2.10 2.63
C ALA A 81 -13.67 3.57 2.39
#